data_AF-N1S5X0-F1
#
_entry.id   AF-N1S5X0-F1
#
_cell.length_a   1.000
_cell.length_b   1.000
_cell.length_c   1.000
_cell.angle_alpha   90.00
_cell.angle_beta   90.00
_cell.angle_gamma   90.00
#
_symmetry.space_group_name_H-M   'P 1'
#
loop_
_entity.id
_entity.type
_entity.pdbx_description
1 polymer ?
#
loop_
_entity_poly.entity_id
_entity_poly.type
_entity_poly.pdbx_seq_one_letter_code
_entity_poly.pdbx_strand_id
1 'polypeptide(L)'
;MPMGRPKKRKIASENEAQESSASRTSPSTLAMSIGSDTGSDMGRRASFDPCQHMSEDTPLDLIPLGNETNVDPKLLAFESDPGQQTCACLASLYLSLEEVRKADDLPFPARLSVLRHLTTTAAGIIQCQVCPTKFLWAMQNAQLLNTLIISLAEGYKKIVKSVEDETKRAQDARESKELYISEGQKLEAPSQNDALGFSLSLDPRDWKSIANKAIKSELFGTPHSSSMSFVAMLQLMEDRQNLWHSGTSHVPPGIGHRLAHQMHDKDPHCVSVVKHTRDMISHLLADV
;
A
#
# COMPACT_ATOMS: atom_id res chain seq x y z
N MET A 1 51.11 -58.83 -35.46
CA MET A 1 50.18 -59.58 -34.58
C MET A 1 49.00 -58.66 -34.26
N PRO A 2 47.74 -59.10 -34.22
CA PRO A 2 46.94 -59.65 -35.30
C PRO A 2 45.68 -58.80 -35.63
N MET A 3 45.24 -58.90 -36.89
CA MET A 3 43.86 -59.15 -37.35
C MET A 3 42.67 -58.29 -36.84
N GLY A 4 42.03 -57.57 -37.77
CA GLY A 4 40.56 -57.60 -37.88
C GLY A 4 39.98 -56.68 -38.97
N ARG A 5 39.57 -57.28 -40.09
CA ARG A 5 39.02 -56.67 -41.32
C ARG A 5 37.48 -56.49 -41.24
N PRO A 6 36.87 -55.58 -42.05
CA PRO A 6 35.51 -55.03 -41.87
C PRO A 6 34.47 -55.55 -42.88
N LYS A 7 33.30 -54.85 -42.93
CA LYS A 7 32.14 -54.88 -43.87
C LYS A 7 30.91 -55.59 -43.27
N LYS A 8 29.67 -55.11 -43.48
CA LYS A 8 29.05 -54.81 -44.79
C LYS A 8 27.75 -53.98 -44.67
N ARG A 9 27.50 -53.29 -45.78
CA ARG A 9 26.44 -52.36 -46.20
C ARG A 9 25.19 -53.10 -46.72
N LYS A 10 24.00 -52.48 -46.70
CA LYS A 10 23.01 -52.59 -47.80
C LYS A 10 22.02 -51.40 -47.80
N ILE A 11 21.58 -51.05 -49.01
CA ILE A 11 20.88 -49.84 -49.48
C ILE A 11 19.51 -50.26 -50.09
N ALA A 12 18.62 -49.27 -50.29
CA ALA A 12 17.50 -49.14 -51.25
C ALA A 12 16.09 -49.34 -50.66
N SER A 13 15.01 -48.69 -51.09
CA SER A 13 14.71 -47.50 -51.95
C SER A 13 13.26 -47.06 -51.63
N GLU A 14 12.90 -45.77 -51.76
CA GLU A 14 12.01 -45.18 -52.79
C GLU A 14 10.54 -44.93 -52.37
N ASN A 15 10.03 -43.82 -52.91
CA ASN A 15 8.64 -43.43 -53.17
C ASN A 15 7.74 -43.05 -51.98
N GLU A 16 6.78 -42.13 -52.09
CA GLU A 16 6.43 -40.97 -52.93
C GLU A 16 5.01 -40.60 -52.43
N ALA A 17 4.60 -39.35 -52.58
CA ALA A 17 3.21 -38.86 -52.56
C ALA A 17 2.40 -38.98 -51.23
N GLN A 18 1.97 -37.90 -50.56
CA GLN A 18 1.00 -36.85 -50.97
C GLN A 18 -0.46 -37.31 -50.84
N GLU A 19 -1.20 -36.65 -49.92
CA GLU A 19 -2.65 -36.35 -49.89
C GLU A 19 -3.03 -36.01 -48.43
N SER A 20 -3.29 -34.78 -48.02
CA SER A 20 -4.34 -33.80 -48.35
C SER A 20 -5.74 -34.12 -47.81
N SER A 21 -6.21 -33.21 -46.95
CA SER A 21 -7.57 -32.61 -46.94
C SER A 21 -8.66 -33.19 -46.03
N ALA A 22 -9.24 -32.24 -45.25
CA ALA A 22 -10.66 -32.08 -44.90
C ALA A 22 -11.31 -33.13 -43.96
N SER A 23 -12.21 -32.80 -43.02
CA SER A 23 -12.94 -31.58 -42.66
C SER A 23 -13.89 -31.86 -41.46
N ARG A 24 -14.37 -30.79 -40.80
CA ARG A 24 -15.64 -30.64 -40.04
C ARG A 24 -15.78 -31.45 -38.73
N THR A 25 -16.05 -30.82 -37.58
CA THR A 25 -17.40 -30.35 -37.20
C THR A 25 -17.35 -29.61 -35.84
N SER A 26 -18.10 -28.50 -35.70
CA SER A 26 -18.62 -27.97 -34.41
C SER A 26 -20.04 -28.53 -34.19
N PRO A 27 -20.84 -28.24 -33.13
CA PRO A 27 -20.63 -27.41 -31.92
C PRO A 27 -21.18 -28.07 -30.61
N SER A 28 -21.21 -27.32 -29.50
CA SER A 28 -22.30 -27.26 -28.49
C SER A 28 -21.86 -27.38 -27.02
N THR A 29 -22.11 -26.28 -26.31
CA THR A 29 -22.39 -26.14 -24.87
C THR A 29 -23.45 -27.14 -24.36
N LEU A 30 -23.27 -27.66 -23.15
CA LEU A 30 -24.37 -28.10 -22.27
C LEU A 30 -23.95 -28.03 -20.79
N ALA A 31 -24.79 -27.35 -20.01
CA ALA A 31 -24.82 -27.34 -18.56
C ALA A 31 -25.28 -28.70 -18.03
N MET A 32 -24.80 -29.10 -16.84
CA MET A 32 -25.48 -30.12 -16.04
C MET A 32 -25.59 -29.70 -14.58
N SER A 33 -26.86 -29.69 -14.18
CA SER A 33 -27.42 -29.55 -12.85
C SER A 33 -27.00 -30.69 -11.92
N ILE A 34 -26.86 -30.40 -10.63
CA ILE A 34 -26.83 -31.40 -9.56
C ILE A 34 -28.08 -31.22 -8.72
N GLY A 35 -28.90 -32.28 -8.67
CA GLY A 35 -30.07 -32.42 -7.81
C GLY A 35 -29.71 -33.03 -6.44
N SER A 36 -30.53 -32.68 -5.46
CA SER A 36 -30.46 -32.94 -4.03
C SER A 36 -30.94 -34.33 -3.59
N ASP A 37 -30.53 -34.73 -2.38
CA ASP A 37 -31.37 -35.24 -1.26
C ASP A 37 -30.43 -35.75 -0.12
N THR A 38 -30.64 -35.65 1.20
CA THR A 38 -31.59 -34.98 2.11
C THR A 38 -31.12 -35.20 3.57
N GLY A 39 -31.44 -34.24 4.47
CA GLY A 39 -31.60 -34.40 5.93
C GLY A 39 -30.42 -33.92 6.79
N SER A 40 -30.54 -33.07 7.83
CA SER A 40 -31.65 -32.45 8.57
C SER A 40 -31.05 -31.28 9.40
N ASP A 41 -31.48 -30.04 9.20
CA ASP A 41 -32.32 -29.21 10.10
C ASP A 41 -31.68 -28.74 11.44
N MET A 42 -31.37 -27.44 11.54
CA MET A 42 -31.98 -26.52 12.52
C MET A 42 -31.54 -25.07 12.20
N GLY A 43 -32.49 -24.22 11.84
CA GLY A 43 -32.25 -22.93 11.20
C GLY A 43 -32.02 -21.72 12.09
N ARG A 44 -31.63 -20.61 11.43
CA ARG A 44 -32.31 -19.29 11.41
C ARG A 44 -31.53 -18.36 10.48
N ARG A 45 -32.09 -18.09 9.29
CA ARG A 45 -31.67 -16.99 8.41
C ARG A 45 -32.35 -15.72 8.89
N ALA A 46 -31.59 -14.65 9.12
CA ALA A 46 -32.12 -13.30 9.19
C ALA A 46 -32.36 -12.81 7.75
N SER A 47 -33.60 -12.41 7.48
CA SER A 47 -34.05 -11.77 6.25
C SER A 47 -33.54 -10.34 6.21
N PHE A 48 -32.96 -9.93 5.07
CA PHE A 48 -32.75 -8.52 4.76
C PHE A 48 -34.03 -7.99 4.09
N ASP A 49 -34.60 -6.92 4.61
CA ASP A 49 -35.64 -6.13 3.94
C ASP A 49 -35.23 -4.64 3.95
N PRO A 50 -35.67 -3.84 2.97
CA PRO A 50 -34.99 -2.63 2.51
C PRO A 50 -35.49 -1.36 3.21
N CYS A 51 -34.65 -0.32 3.14
CA CYS A 51 -34.89 1.03 3.65
C CYS A 51 -36.31 1.54 3.39
N GLN A 52 -37.10 1.68 4.45
CA GLN A 52 -38.31 2.52 4.46
C GLN A 52 -38.05 3.80 5.26
N HIS A 53 -38.30 4.89 4.54
CA HIS A 53 -38.42 6.28 4.97
C HIS A 53 -39.21 6.44 6.27
N MET A 54 -38.63 7.10 7.29
CA MET A 54 -39.35 7.53 8.49
C MET A 54 -39.17 9.05 8.68
N SER A 55 -40.32 9.70 8.76
CA SER A 55 -40.54 11.13 8.91
C SER A 55 -40.01 11.67 10.25
N GLU A 56 -39.83 12.99 10.28
CA GLU A 56 -39.46 13.82 11.41
C GLU A 56 -40.42 13.68 12.61
N ASP A 57 -39.87 14.01 13.79
CA ASP A 57 -40.48 14.16 15.12
C ASP A 57 -40.74 12.89 15.95
N THR A 58 -39.72 12.47 16.72
CA THR A 58 -39.91 11.73 17.98
C THR A 58 -38.80 12.09 18.97
N PRO A 59 -39.08 12.42 20.24
CA PRO A 59 -38.04 12.74 21.23
C PRO A 59 -37.22 11.49 21.56
N LEU A 60 -35.89 11.64 21.61
CA LEU A 60 -34.97 10.58 22.02
C LEU A 60 -35.15 10.27 23.51
N ASP A 61 -35.94 9.24 23.82
CA ASP A 61 -35.89 8.59 25.12
C ASP A 61 -34.61 7.74 25.22
N LEU A 62 -33.76 8.11 26.16
CA LEU A 62 -32.51 7.42 26.51
C LEU A 62 -32.84 6.02 27.03
N ILE A 63 -32.36 4.99 26.32
CA ILE A 63 -32.39 3.59 26.79
C ILE A 63 -31.37 3.45 27.94
N PRO A 64 -31.78 3.07 29.18
CA PRO A 64 -30.83 2.83 30.26
C PRO A 64 -30.08 1.52 30.01
N LEU A 65 -28.77 1.61 29.74
CA LEU A 65 -27.90 0.44 29.69
C LEU A 65 -27.59 0.01 31.13
N GLY A 66 -27.92 -1.24 31.48
CA GLY A 66 -27.73 -1.81 32.81
C GLY A 66 -26.28 -1.86 33.28
N ASN A 67 -26.11 -1.82 34.61
CA ASN A 67 -24.88 -1.62 35.39
C ASN A 67 -23.80 -2.74 35.33
N GLU A 68 -23.69 -3.53 34.27
CA GLU A 68 -22.78 -4.69 34.24
C GLU A 68 -21.58 -4.50 33.30
N THR A 69 -20.91 -3.34 33.35
CA THR A 69 -19.59 -3.17 32.73
C THR A 69 -18.55 -2.93 33.81
N ASN A 70 -17.81 -4.00 34.15
CA ASN A 70 -16.61 -3.95 34.99
C ASN A 70 -15.46 -3.32 34.19
N VAL A 71 -15.57 -2.03 33.92
CA VAL A 71 -14.49 -1.19 33.41
C VAL A 71 -14.46 0.03 34.29
N ASP A 72 -13.36 0.21 35.03
CA ASP A 72 -13.17 1.38 35.89
C ASP A 72 -13.38 2.65 35.03
N PRO A 73 -14.36 3.52 35.37
CA PRO A 73 -14.61 4.76 34.65
C PRO A 73 -13.37 5.65 34.53
N LYS A 74 -12.38 5.49 35.41
CA LYS A 74 -11.08 6.19 35.33
C LYS A 74 -10.20 5.75 34.16
N LEU A 75 -10.42 4.58 33.57
CA LEU A 75 -9.73 4.14 32.36
C LEU A 75 -10.28 4.82 31.09
N LEU A 76 -11.49 5.37 31.16
CA LEU A 76 -12.17 6.10 30.07
C LEU A 76 -12.25 7.62 30.33
N ALA A 77 -12.05 8.06 31.58
CA ALA A 77 -12.03 9.47 31.93
C ALA A 77 -10.81 10.15 31.29
N PHE A 78 -11.09 10.98 30.28
CA PHE A 78 -10.17 12.02 29.82
C PHE A 78 -10.11 13.12 30.89
N GLU A 79 -9.39 12.88 31.99
CA GLU A 79 -8.92 14.00 32.81
C GLU A 79 -7.99 14.84 31.94
N SER A 80 -8.48 16.02 31.56
CA SER A 80 -7.72 17.01 30.80
C SER A 80 -6.90 17.80 31.80
N ASP A 81 -5.70 17.32 32.11
CA ASP A 81 -4.76 18.06 32.97
C ASP A 81 -4.29 19.32 32.22
N PRO A 82 -4.38 20.54 32.77
CA PRO A 82 -3.97 21.79 32.10
C PRO A 82 -2.47 21.93 31.75
N GLY A 83 -1.69 20.84 31.78
CA GLY A 83 -0.33 20.73 31.23
C GLY A 83 -0.14 19.61 30.20
N GLN A 84 -1.23 18.96 29.75
CA GLN A 84 -1.14 17.73 28.95
C GLN A 84 -0.81 18.03 27.48
N GLN A 85 0.38 17.59 27.05
CA GLN A 85 0.76 17.70 25.64
C GLN A 85 -0.22 16.89 24.78
N THR A 86 -0.90 17.56 23.85
CA THR A 86 -1.77 16.94 22.85
C THR A 86 -1.12 16.96 21.48
N CYS A 87 -1.42 15.98 20.64
CA CYS A 87 -0.99 15.94 19.24
C CYS A 87 -2.17 15.74 18.30
N ALA A 88 -2.09 16.29 17.09
CA ALA A 88 -3.10 16.13 16.04
C ALA A 88 -2.86 14.89 15.14
N CYS A 89 -1.92 14.01 15.50
CA CYS A 89 -1.46 12.91 14.66
C CYS A 89 -2.58 12.01 14.12
N LEU A 90 -3.59 11.72 14.94
CA LEU A 90 -4.72 10.89 14.51
C LEU A 90 -5.49 11.56 13.35
N ALA A 91 -5.81 12.84 13.48
CA ALA A 91 -6.46 13.61 12.41
C ALA A 91 -5.57 13.69 11.17
N SER A 92 -4.27 13.93 11.34
CA SER A 92 -3.30 13.95 10.24
C SER A 92 -3.22 12.62 9.50
N LEU A 93 -3.36 11.47 10.18
CA LEU A 93 -3.39 10.15 9.54
C LEU A 93 -4.62 9.97 8.65
N TYR A 94 -5.81 10.35 9.15
CA TYR A 94 -7.03 10.27 8.34
C TYR A 94 -6.98 11.20 7.12
N LEU A 95 -6.49 12.43 7.29
CA LEU A 95 -6.28 13.35 6.18
C LEU A 95 -5.27 12.79 5.18
N SER A 96 -4.17 12.21 5.65
CA SER A 96 -3.15 11.59 4.79
C SER A 96 -3.72 10.45 3.96
N LEU A 97 -4.55 9.59 4.55
CA LEU A 97 -5.22 8.50 3.82
C LEU A 97 -6.18 9.02 2.74
N GLU A 98 -6.95 10.07 3.06
CA GLU A 98 -7.82 10.71 2.08
C GLU A 98 -7.02 11.39 0.97
N GLU A 99 -5.86 11.98 1.27
CA GLU A 99 -4.95 12.54 0.28
C GLU A 99 -4.34 11.47 -0.63
N VAL A 100 -3.95 10.30 -0.11
CA VAL A 100 -3.53 9.16 -0.96
C VAL A 100 -4.66 8.80 -1.93
N ARG A 101 -5.89 8.70 -1.43
CA ARG A 101 -7.07 8.36 -2.24
C ARG A 101 -7.33 9.39 -3.34
N LYS A 102 -7.23 10.69 -3.04
CA LYS A 102 -7.38 11.76 -4.04
C LYS A 102 -6.25 11.78 -5.06
N ALA A 103 -5.05 11.37 -4.65
CA ALA A 103 -3.89 11.32 -5.53
C ALA A 103 -3.92 10.18 -6.55
N ASP A 104 -4.86 9.22 -6.43
CA ASP A 104 -4.96 8.08 -7.35
C ASP A 104 -5.19 8.52 -8.81
N ASP A 105 -5.92 9.63 -9.02
CA ASP A 105 -6.26 10.18 -10.34
C ASP A 105 -5.19 11.15 -10.90
N LEU A 106 -4.16 11.48 -10.11
CA LEU A 106 -3.13 12.41 -10.53
C LEU A 106 -2.10 11.74 -11.45
N PRO A 107 -1.68 12.41 -12.54
CA PRO A 107 -0.60 11.91 -13.37
C PRO A 107 0.76 12.09 -12.68
N PHE A 108 1.77 11.37 -13.19
CA PHE A 108 3.17 11.74 -12.94
C PHE A 108 3.46 13.12 -13.57
N PRO A 109 4.20 14.05 -12.91
CA PRO A 109 4.92 13.93 -11.64
C PRO A 109 4.12 14.39 -10.40
N ALA A 110 2.93 14.97 -10.57
CA ALA A 110 2.14 15.53 -9.47
C ALA A 110 1.87 14.52 -8.35
N ARG A 111 1.49 13.29 -8.74
CA ARG A 111 1.27 12.19 -7.80
C ARG A 111 2.51 11.87 -6.95
N LEU A 112 3.71 11.91 -7.55
CA LEU A 112 4.96 11.63 -6.83
C LEU A 112 5.22 12.69 -5.75
N SER A 113 4.90 13.96 -6.02
CA SER A 113 5.04 15.04 -5.03
C SER A 113 4.10 14.84 -3.83
N VAL A 114 2.86 14.42 -4.08
CA VAL A 114 1.91 14.11 -2.98
C VAL A 114 2.43 12.96 -2.12
N LEU A 115 2.88 11.85 -2.72
CA LEU A 115 3.41 10.72 -1.94
C LEU A 115 4.66 11.09 -1.13
N ARG A 116 5.53 11.95 -1.67
CA ARG A 116 6.69 12.51 -0.92
C ARG A 116 6.23 13.31 0.30
N HIS A 117 5.26 14.20 0.11
CA HIS A 117 4.70 15.00 1.21
C HIS A 117 4.13 14.11 2.31
N LEU A 118 3.32 13.12 1.92
CA LEU A 118 2.70 12.17 2.84
C LEU A 118 3.72 11.29 3.58
N THR A 119 4.80 10.88 2.90
CA THR A 119 5.93 10.17 3.53
C THR A 119 6.58 11.03 4.62
N THR A 120 6.77 12.32 4.35
CA THR A 120 7.32 13.28 5.34
C THR A 120 6.37 13.47 6.52
N THR A 121 5.07 13.62 6.25
CA THR A 121 4.02 13.73 7.28
C THR A 121 3.97 12.49 8.16
N ALA A 122 3.99 11.30 7.57
CA ALA A 122 4.02 10.03 8.28
C ALA A 122 5.28 9.90 9.16
N ALA A 123 6.46 10.31 8.66
CA ALA A 123 7.68 10.34 9.46
C ALA A 123 7.56 11.26 10.69
N GLY A 124 6.96 12.44 10.54
CA GLY A 124 6.69 13.34 11.66
C GLY A 124 5.74 12.72 12.71
N ILE A 125 4.73 11.97 12.27
CA ILE A 125 3.82 11.24 13.17
C ILE A 125 4.53 10.09 13.87
N ILE A 126 5.41 9.36 13.17
CA ILE A 126 6.24 8.30 13.74
C ILE A 126 7.13 8.85 14.86
N GLN A 127 7.75 10.02 14.63
CA GLN A 127 8.64 10.66 15.60
C GLN A 127 7.90 11.42 16.73
N CYS A 128 6.57 11.42 16.73
CA CYS A 128 5.79 12.11 17.76
C CYS A 128 6.02 11.50 19.14
N GLN A 129 6.44 12.34 20.09
CA GLN A 129 6.71 11.94 21.48
C GLN A 129 5.43 11.81 22.33
N VAL A 130 4.31 12.38 21.89
CA VAL A 130 3.02 12.33 22.61
C VAL A 130 2.29 11.01 22.36
N CYS A 131 2.21 10.57 21.10
CA CYS A 131 1.52 9.35 20.69
C CYS A 131 1.85 8.08 21.51
N PRO A 132 3.13 7.77 21.83
CA PRO A 132 3.46 6.55 22.57
C PRO A 132 3.10 6.60 24.06
N THR A 133 2.77 7.78 24.62
CA THR A 133 2.54 7.95 26.07
C THR A 133 1.24 7.33 26.57
N LYS A 134 0.24 7.19 25.68
CA LYS A 134 -1.06 6.60 25.98
C LYS A 134 -1.26 5.35 25.14
N PHE A 135 -1.56 4.22 25.78
CA PHE A 135 -1.69 2.92 25.11
C PHE A 135 -2.66 2.94 23.92
N LEU A 136 -3.87 3.48 24.10
CA LEU A 136 -4.87 3.53 23.03
C LEU A 136 -4.41 4.39 21.84
N TRP A 137 -3.74 5.51 22.09
CA TRP A 137 -3.19 6.36 21.04
C TRP A 137 -2.05 5.67 20.30
N ALA A 138 -1.15 5.00 21.03
CA ALA A 138 -0.07 4.22 20.46
C ALA A 138 -0.60 3.13 19.52
N MET A 139 -1.60 2.36 19.98
CA MET A 139 -2.22 1.28 19.20
C MET A 139 -2.95 1.80 17.95
N GLN A 140 -3.81 2.81 18.09
CA GLN A 140 -4.56 3.37 16.97
C GLN A 140 -3.65 4.00 15.93
N ASN A 141 -2.66 4.77 16.37
CA ASN A 141 -1.71 5.41 15.45
C ASN A 141 -0.83 4.37 14.75
N ALA A 142 -0.42 3.31 15.43
CA ALA A 142 0.32 2.22 14.81
C ALA A 142 -0.48 1.52 13.71
N GLN A 143 -1.76 1.23 13.95
CA GLN A 143 -2.64 0.59 12.98
C GLN A 143 -2.85 1.48 11.75
N LEU A 144 -3.19 2.76 11.96
CA LEU A 144 -3.40 3.71 10.86
C LEU A 144 -2.10 4.03 10.10
N LEU A 145 -0.95 4.10 10.78
CA LEU A 145 0.35 4.23 10.12
C LEU A 145 0.63 3.05 9.21
N ASN A 146 0.34 1.82 9.64
CA ASN A 146 0.51 0.64 8.79
C ASN A 146 -0.39 0.69 7.55
N THR A 147 -1.65 1.10 7.71
CA THR A 147 -2.55 1.30 6.57
C THR A 147 -1.97 2.35 5.62
N LEU A 148 -1.52 3.50 6.13
CA LEU A 148 -0.92 4.56 5.32
C LEU A 148 0.34 4.08 4.59
N ILE A 149 1.22 3.34 5.27
CA ILE A 149 2.44 2.76 4.71
C ILE A 149 2.11 1.85 3.51
N ILE A 150 1.13 0.95 3.66
CA ILE A 150 0.69 0.08 2.57
C ILE A 150 0.13 0.91 1.41
N SER A 151 -0.75 1.88 1.70
CA SER A 151 -1.36 2.74 0.68
C SER A 151 -0.32 3.59 -0.08
N LEU A 152 0.71 4.09 0.61
CA LEU A 152 1.83 4.79 -0.02
C LEU A 152 2.61 3.86 -0.95
N ALA A 153 2.93 2.65 -0.49
CA ALA A 153 3.67 1.68 -1.29
C ALA A 153 2.90 1.25 -2.55
N GLU A 154 1.59 1.01 -2.44
CA GLU A 154 0.71 0.81 -3.59
C GLU A 154 0.67 2.04 -4.51
N GLY A 155 0.69 3.25 -3.94
CA GLY A 155 0.78 4.50 -4.68
C GLY A 155 2.04 4.55 -5.54
N TYR A 156 3.21 4.23 -4.99
CA TYR A 156 4.47 4.16 -5.75
C TYR A 156 4.42 3.09 -6.84
N LYS A 157 3.84 1.92 -6.55
CA LYS A 157 3.62 0.86 -7.54
C LYS A 157 2.78 1.33 -8.73
N LYS A 158 1.69 2.05 -8.46
CA LYS A 158 0.82 2.63 -9.49
C LYS A 158 1.57 3.69 -10.32
N ILE A 159 2.43 4.51 -9.72
CA ILE A 159 3.25 5.49 -10.46
C ILE A 159 4.20 4.77 -11.42
N VAL A 160 4.94 3.76 -10.95
CA VAL A 160 5.85 2.98 -11.80
C VAL A 160 5.09 2.44 -13.02
N LYS A 161 3.98 1.74 -12.79
CA LYS A 161 3.15 1.20 -13.87
C LYS A 161 2.64 2.29 -14.82
N SER A 162 2.16 3.42 -14.29
CA SER A 162 1.68 4.54 -15.09
C SER A 162 2.78 5.11 -15.99
N VAL A 163 4.02 5.23 -15.50
CA VAL A 163 5.16 5.67 -16.30
C VAL A 163 5.45 4.68 -17.43
N GLU A 164 5.36 3.38 -17.18
CA GLU A 164 5.57 2.36 -18.21
C GLU A 164 4.50 2.38 -19.29
N ASP A 165 3.23 2.37 -18.90
CA ASP A 165 2.08 2.41 -19.80
C ASP A 165 2.13 3.68 -20.67
N GLU A 166 2.47 4.82 -20.05
CA GLU A 166 2.60 6.10 -20.72
C GLU A 166 3.78 6.15 -21.70
N THR A 167 4.92 5.58 -21.32
CA THR A 167 6.10 5.47 -22.19
C THR A 167 5.76 4.65 -23.44
N LYS A 168 5.08 3.51 -23.25
CA LYS A 168 4.67 2.64 -24.36
C LYS A 168 3.70 3.36 -25.30
N ARG A 169 2.67 4.01 -24.75
CA ARG A 169 1.70 4.79 -25.53
C ARG A 169 2.39 5.85 -26.39
N ALA A 170 3.31 6.63 -25.81
CA ALA A 170 4.02 7.68 -26.53
C ALA A 170 4.95 7.14 -27.62
N GLN A 171 5.58 5.98 -27.39
CA GLN A 171 6.38 5.30 -28.42
C GLN A 171 5.52 4.84 -29.60
N ASP A 172 4.37 4.22 -29.31
CA ASP A 172 3.44 3.74 -30.33
C ASP A 172 2.87 4.91 -31.15
N ALA A 173 2.60 6.05 -30.51
CA ALA A 173 2.12 7.28 -31.15
C ALA A 173 3.24 8.13 -31.80
N ARG A 174 4.51 7.81 -31.58
CA ARG A 174 5.69 8.62 -31.98
C ARG A 174 5.64 10.05 -31.45
N GLU A 175 5.16 10.21 -30.22
CA GLU A 175 5.05 11.49 -29.52
C GLU A 175 6.25 11.73 -28.61
N SER A 176 6.68 12.99 -28.50
CA SER A 176 7.62 13.43 -27.47
C SER A 176 6.89 13.69 -26.15
N LYS A 177 7.60 13.51 -25.03
CA LYS A 177 7.06 13.73 -23.68
C LYS A 177 7.55 15.05 -23.14
N GLU A 178 6.61 15.84 -22.63
CA GLU A 178 6.92 17.09 -21.96
C GLU A 178 7.14 16.85 -20.46
N LEU A 179 8.25 17.37 -19.93
CA LEU A 179 8.56 17.38 -18.51
C LEU A 179 8.73 18.83 -18.08
N TYR A 180 7.85 19.29 -17.19
CA TYR A 180 7.96 20.60 -16.58
C TYR A 180 8.80 20.53 -15.31
N ILE A 181 9.84 21.36 -15.23
CA ILE A 181 10.72 21.48 -14.07
C ILE A 181 10.46 22.85 -13.44
N SER A 182 9.90 22.87 -12.24
CA SER A 182 9.77 24.07 -11.42
C SER A 182 10.85 24.13 -10.36
N GLU A 183 11.44 25.30 -10.15
CA GLU A 183 12.29 25.55 -8.99
C GLU A 183 11.42 25.78 -7.74
N GLY A 184 11.56 24.90 -6.73
CA GLY A 184 11.02 25.09 -5.38
C GLY A 184 9.49 25.02 -5.23
N GLN A 185 8.94 23.85 -4.93
CA GLN A 185 7.59 23.76 -4.32
C GLN A 185 7.66 24.22 -2.86
N LYS A 186 7.54 25.53 -2.61
CA LYS A 186 7.06 26.02 -1.32
C LYS A 186 5.53 25.98 -1.38
N LEU A 187 4.91 25.16 -0.54
CA LEU A 187 3.46 25.12 -0.33
C LEU A 187 3.01 26.40 0.38
N GLU A 188 3.09 27.55 -0.28
CA GLU A 188 2.44 28.79 0.15
C GLU A 188 1.70 29.40 -1.05
N ALA A 189 0.59 30.07 -0.74
CA ALA A 189 -0.46 30.51 -1.66
C ALA A 189 0.04 31.14 -2.99
N PRO A 190 -0.75 31.06 -4.07
CA PRO A 190 -0.36 31.58 -5.38
C PRO A 190 -0.30 33.11 -5.36
N SER A 191 0.88 33.68 -5.10
CA SER A 191 1.21 35.00 -5.63
C SER A 191 1.47 34.83 -7.13
N GLN A 192 0.60 35.42 -7.95
CA GLN A 192 0.75 35.43 -9.40
C GLN A 192 2.13 36.00 -9.79
N ASN A 193 2.80 35.31 -10.71
CA ASN A 193 4.04 35.70 -11.41
C ASN A 193 5.39 35.61 -10.67
N ASP A 194 5.86 34.39 -10.36
CA ASP A 194 7.30 34.08 -10.52
C ASP A 194 7.62 32.56 -10.40
N ALA A 195 6.79 31.71 -11.00
CA ALA A 195 7.17 30.30 -11.17
C ALA A 195 8.22 30.19 -12.29
N LEU A 196 9.50 30.40 -11.94
CA LEU A 196 10.64 30.11 -12.80
C LEU A 196 10.69 28.59 -13.02
N GLY A 197 10.01 28.14 -14.07
CA GLY A 197 10.07 26.77 -14.54
C GLY A 197 10.27 26.74 -16.05
N PHE A 198 10.94 25.70 -16.52
CA PHE A 198 11.11 25.46 -17.95
C PHE A 198 10.57 24.08 -18.31
N SER A 199 10.09 23.99 -19.53
CA SER A 199 9.57 22.75 -20.09
C SER A 199 10.63 22.09 -20.97
N LEU A 200 10.80 20.78 -20.81
CA LEU A 200 11.72 19.97 -21.58
C LEU A 200 10.97 18.93 -22.40
N SER A 201 11.14 18.96 -23.72
CA SER A 201 10.64 17.91 -24.61
C SER A 201 11.66 16.77 -24.70
N LEU A 202 11.23 15.56 -24.40
CA LEU A 202 12.06 14.38 -24.24
C LEU A 202 11.58 13.22 -25.13
N ASP A 203 12.51 12.38 -25.55
CA ASP A 203 12.16 11.05 -26.06
C ASP A 203 11.48 10.24 -24.93
N PRO A 204 10.47 9.41 -25.24
CA PRO A 204 9.80 8.59 -24.22
C PRO A 204 10.75 7.76 -23.35
N ARG A 205 11.88 7.26 -23.88
CA ARG A 205 12.87 6.49 -23.11
C ARG A 205 13.62 7.35 -22.10
N ASP A 206 14.00 8.55 -22.50
CA ASP A 206 14.69 9.50 -21.63
C ASP A 206 13.75 9.99 -20.53
N TRP A 207 12.48 10.25 -20.88
CA TRP A 207 11.44 10.58 -19.92
C TRP A 207 11.23 9.46 -18.89
N LYS A 208 11.13 8.19 -19.33
CA LYS A 208 11.07 7.02 -18.42
C LYS A 208 12.28 6.96 -17.51
N SER A 209 13.48 7.15 -18.05
CA SER A 209 14.74 7.12 -17.30
C SER A 209 14.76 8.18 -16.18
N ILE A 210 14.34 9.41 -16.49
CA ILE A 210 14.24 10.50 -15.51
C ILE A 210 13.17 10.20 -14.46
N ALA A 211 11.99 9.73 -14.88
CA ALA A 211 10.91 9.36 -13.98
C ALA A 211 11.35 8.25 -13.01
N ASN A 212 12.00 7.20 -13.50
CA ASN A 212 12.52 6.11 -12.69
C ASN A 212 13.58 6.58 -11.69
N LYS A 213 14.47 7.51 -12.10
CA LYS A 213 15.45 8.12 -11.19
C LYS A 213 14.76 8.92 -10.08
N ALA A 214 13.74 9.71 -10.43
CA ALA A 214 12.96 10.46 -9.45
C ALA A 214 12.20 9.55 -8.48
N ILE A 215 11.60 8.46 -8.97
CA ILE A 215 10.91 7.47 -8.13
C ILE A 215 11.91 6.78 -7.19
N LYS A 216 13.08 6.37 -7.70
CA LYS A 216 14.16 5.75 -6.91
C LYS A 216 14.69 6.70 -5.83
N SER A 217 14.85 8.00 -6.13
CA SER A 217 15.28 8.98 -5.14
C SER A 217 14.26 9.19 -4.03
N GLU A 218 12.96 9.11 -4.31
CA GLU A 218 11.93 9.19 -3.26
C GLU A 218 11.88 7.94 -2.38
N LEU A 219 12.08 6.77 -2.98
CA LEU A 219 11.97 5.52 -2.26
C LEU A 219 13.20 5.26 -1.38
N PHE A 220 14.42 5.46 -1.92
CA PHE A 220 15.66 5.13 -1.22
C PHE A 220 16.42 6.35 -0.68
N GLY A 221 16.06 7.55 -1.12
CA GLY A 221 16.80 8.77 -0.81
C GLY A 221 17.96 8.98 -1.78
N THR A 222 18.68 10.09 -1.57
CA THR A 222 19.94 10.36 -2.27
C THR A 222 20.99 10.79 -1.25
N PRO A 223 22.29 10.55 -1.49
CA PRO A 223 23.34 10.89 -0.52
C PRO A 223 23.39 12.37 -0.13
N HIS A 224 22.86 13.26 -0.98
CA HIS A 224 22.96 14.71 -0.82
C HIS A 224 21.64 15.37 -0.41
N SER A 225 20.54 14.62 -0.34
CA SER A 225 19.24 15.16 0.04
C SER A 225 18.93 14.81 1.49
N SER A 226 18.54 15.81 2.29
CA SER A 226 18.00 15.62 3.63
C SER A 226 16.51 15.23 3.61
N SER A 227 15.91 15.05 2.42
CA SER A 227 14.51 14.65 2.30
C SER A 227 14.29 13.24 2.85
N MET A 228 13.23 13.08 3.65
CA MET A 228 12.81 11.77 4.14
C MET A 228 12.44 10.85 2.97
N SER A 229 13.18 9.76 2.81
CA SER A 229 12.82 8.71 1.85
C SER A 229 11.79 7.76 2.44
N PHE A 230 11.06 7.06 1.57
CA PHE A 230 10.08 6.07 2.00
C PHE A 230 10.74 4.96 2.84
N VAL A 231 11.90 4.43 2.40
CA VAL A 231 12.63 3.39 3.14
C VAL A 231 13.17 3.90 4.48
N ALA A 232 13.65 5.15 4.55
CA ALA A 232 14.06 5.75 5.82
C ALA A 232 12.87 5.90 6.79
N MET A 233 11.69 6.30 6.28
CA MET A 233 10.47 6.34 7.07
C MET A 233 10.05 4.95 7.57
N LEU A 234 10.15 3.90 6.74
CA LEU A 234 9.90 2.52 7.18
C LEU A 234 10.85 2.11 8.31
N GLN A 235 12.13 2.48 8.21
CA GLN A 235 13.11 2.21 9.28
C GLN A 235 12.72 2.90 10.59
N LEU A 236 12.31 4.18 10.53
CA LEU A 236 11.82 4.90 11.71
C LEU A 236 10.62 4.21 12.36
N MET A 237 9.68 3.69 11.55
CA MET A 237 8.53 2.96 12.06
C MET A 237 8.95 1.66 12.73
N GLU A 238 9.84 0.88 12.10
CA GLU A 238 10.35 -0.36 12.67
C GLU A 238 11.08 -0.12 14.00
N ASP A 239 12.01 0.84 14.05
CA ASP A 239 12.78 1.16 15.24
C ASP A 239 11.86 1.59 16.40
N ARG A 240 10.89 2.46 16.11
CA ARG A 240 9.90 2.91 17.09
C ARG A 240 9.09 1.74 17.64
N GLN A 241 8.59 0.87 16.77
CA GLN A 241 7.74 -0.24 17.20
C GLN A 241 8.53 -1.29 17.96
N ASN A 242 9.76 -1.61 17.54
CA ASN A 242 10.65 -2.48 18.29
C ASN A 242 10.96 -1.93 19.69
N LEU A 243 11.19 -0.62 19.81
CA LEU A 243 11.41 0.03 21.11
C LEU A 243 10.15 0.01 21.99
N TRP A 244 8.97 0.21 21.39
CA TRP A 244 7.71 0.16 22.13
C TRP A 244 7.40 -1.26 22.61
N HIS A 245 7.67 -2.26 21.78
CA HIS A 245 7.45 -3.68 22.09
C HIS A 245 8.51 -4.27 23.04
N SER A 246 9.72 -3.71 23.13
CA SER A 246 10.76 -4.19 24.05
C SER A 246 10.49 -3.84 25.52
N GLY A 247 9.47 -3.02 25.79
CA GLY A 247 9.10 -2.60 27.16
C GLY A 247 10.06 -1.55 27.76
N THR A 248 11.07 -1.11 27.02
CA THR A 248 12.01 -0.05 27.42
C THR A 248 11.39 1.35 27.30
N SER A 249 10.25 1.48 26.61
CA SER A 249 9.50 2.73 26.53
C SER A 249 8.83 3.05 27.86
N HIS A 250 9.00 4.28 28.37
CA HIS A 250 8.44 4.76 29.64
C HIS A 250 6.92 4.95 29.54
N VAL A 251 6.19 3.84 29.42
CA VAL A 251 4.72 3.83 29.49
C VAL A 251 4.31 4.08 30.94
N PRO A 252 3.38 5.01 31.23
CA PRO A 252 2.92 5.26 32.59
C PRO A 252 2.47 3.98 33.32
N PRO A 253 2.75 3.85 34.64
CA PRO A 253 2.34 2.69 35.42
C PRO A 253 0.82 2.54 35.39
N GLY A 254 0.34 1.36 35.01
CA GLY A 254 -1.09 1.02 35.00
C GLY A 254 -1.56 0.28 33.75
N ILE A 255 -0.91 0.52 32.60
CA ILE A 255 -1.24 -0.16 31.33
C ILE A 255 -0.03 -0.92 30.77
N GLY A 256 1.20 -0.43 31.00
CA GLY A 256 2.45 -0.98 30.43
C GLY A 256 2.91 -2.34 30.97
N HIS A 257 2.47 -2.77 32.16
CA HIS A 257 2.93 -4.04 32.74
C HIS A 257 2.20 -5.30 32.22
N ARG A 258 1.08 -5.17 31.49
CA ARG A 258 0.31 -6.35 31.04
C ARG A 258 0.73 -6.97 29.71
N LEU A 259 1.58 -6.31 28.92
CA LEU A 259 1.88 -6.76 27.55
C LEU A 259 3.31 -7.26 27.31
N ALA A 260 4.20 -7.16 28.31
CA ALA A 260 5.54 -7.74 28.20
C ALA A 260 5.53 -9.27 28.09
N HIS A 261 4.42 -9.94 28.43
CA HIS A 261 4.26 -11.39 28.37
C HIS A 261 3.20 -11.78 27.34
N GLN A 262 3.58 -12.02 26.08
CA GLN A 262 2.98 -13.05 25.18
C GLN A 262 3.49 -13.07 23.73
N MET A 263 4.67 -12.53 23.40
CA MET A 263 5.24 -12.68 22.06
C MET A 263 6.50 -13.56 22.10
N HIS A 264 6.31 -14.85 22.38
CA HIS A 264 7.35 -15.84 22.12
C HIS A 264 7.38 -16.15 20.61
N ASP A 265 8.53 -15.96 19.99
CA ASP A 265 8.95 -16.38 18.64
C ASP A 265 8.49 -15.60 17.38
N LYS A 266 7.57 -14.63 17.45
CA LYS A 266 7.13 -13.92 16.23
C LYS A 266 7.19 -12.40 16.38
N ASP A 267 7.63 -11.73 15.31
CA ASP A 267 7.59 -10.28 15.20
C ASP A 267 6.16 -9.76 15.47
N PRO A 268 6.00 -8.63 16.19
CA PRO A 268 4.71 -7.96 16.30
C PRO A 268 4.13 -7.66 14.92
N HIS A 269 2.81 -7.82 14.77
CA HIS A 269 2.15 -7.65 13.47
C HIS A 269 2.47 -6.30 12.81
N CYS A 270 2.54 -5.23 13.60
CA CYS A 270 2.88 -3.90 13.09
C CYS A 270 4.31 -3.82 12.52
N VAL A 271 5.25 -4.56 13.09
CA VAL A 271 6.62 -4.67 12.58
C VAL A 271 6.65 -5.54 11.32
N SER A 272 5.92 -6.65 11.31
CA SER A 272 5.84 -7.54 10.14
C SER A 272 5.30 -6.83 8.89
N VAL A 273 4.29 -5.96 9.04
CA VAL A 273 3.75 -5.16 7.93
C VAL A 273 4.81 -4.24 7.32
N VAL A 274 5.62 -3.58 8.15
CA VAL A 274 6.70 -2.71 7.69
C VAL A 274 7.76 -3.49 6.92
N LYS A 275 8.18 -4.66 7.45
CA LYS A 275 9.13 -5.55 6.78
C LYS A 275 8.60 -6.03 5.43
N HIS A 276 7.36 -6.52 5.39
CA HIS A 276 6.73 -6.97 4.16
C HIS A 276 6.61 -5.85 3.11
N THR A 277 6.29 -4.63 3.56
CA THR A 277 6.22 -3.47 2.65
C THR A 277 7.59 -3.11 2.08
N ARG A 278 8.66 -3.22 2.87
CA ARG A 278 10.03 -3.02 2.40
C ARG A 278 10.41 -4.04 1.33
N ASP A 279 10.07 -5.31 1.54
CA ASP A 279 10.32 -6.38 0.56
C ASP A 279 9.55 -6.12 -0.74
N MET A 280 8.28 -5.72 -0.63
CA MET A 280 7.45 -5.36 -1.78
C MET A 280 8.05 -4.22 -2.62
N ILE A 281 8.55 -3.15 -1.99
CA ILE A 281 9.20 -2.03 -2.69
C ILE A 281 10.51 -2.47 -3.33
N SER A 282 11.29 -3.33 -2.65
CA SER A 282 12.54 -3.86 -3.18
C SER A 282 12.30 -4.68 -4.45
N HIS A 283 11.24 -5.48 -4.48
CA HIS A 283 10.82 -6.21 -5.68
C HIS A 283 10.29 -5.30 -6.79
N LEU A 284 9.48 -4.30 -6.44
CA LEU A 284 8.91 -3.34 -7.41
C LEU A 284 9.99 -2.72 -8.32
N LEU A 285 11.15 -2.41 -7.74
CA LEU A 285 12.22 -1.71 -8.45
C LEU A 285 13.31 -2.62 -9.00
N ALA A 286 13.25 -3.94 -8.73
CA ALA A 286 14.07 -4.91 -9.44
C ALA A 286 13.66 -4.98 -10.93
N ASP A 287 12.41 -4.66 -11.23
CA ASP A 287 11.83 -4.67 -12.58
C ASP A 287 11.99 -3.33 -13.34
N VAL A 288 12.60 -2.31 -12.72
CA VAL A 288 12.66 -0.90 -13.20
C VAL A 288 14.08 -0.40 -13.36
#